data_AF-A0A963N2X9-F1
#
_entry.id   AF-A0A963N2X9-F1
#
_cell.length_a   1.000
_cell.length_b   1.000
_cell.length_c   1.000
_cell.angle_alpha   90.00
_cell.angle_beta   90.00
_cell.angle_gamma   90.00
#
_symmetry.space_group_name_H-M   'P 1'
#
loop_
_entity.id
_entity.type
_entity.pdbx_description
1 polymer ?
#
loop_
_entity_poly.entity_id
_entity_poly.type
_entity_poly.pdbx_seq_one_letter_code
_entity_poly.pdbx_strand_id
1 'polypeptide(L)'
;MSAREWIFVAIAVLAVYLVFQLIRALQVKDPGAAQSDDVADESVDAVDEDDEDDAEGPAPAAEAATVAPAPTSDESFGLALEIRQLRRDVAQLREELDLQRADIARLRETAAEQASALDAARAAQRVSPIYSEALALAQRGMAAEVIAERCSISVAEAELVQSLATETDDSGVTK
;
A
#
# COMPACT_ATOMS: atom_id res chain seq x y z
N MET A 1 22.18 -34.85 -2.06
CA MET A 1 20.90 -34.14 -1.86
C MET A 1 20.64 -33.31 -3.09
N SER A 2 19.59 -33.64 -3.84
CA SER A 2 19.18 -32.88 -5.02
C SER A 2 18.71 -31.48 -4.60
N ALA A 3 18.87 -30.45 -5.43
CA ALA A 3 18.49 -29.07 -5.10
C ALA A 3 17.04 -28.93 -4.58
N ARG A 4 16.15 -29.82 -5.02
CA ARG A 4 14.77 -29.93 -4.55
C ARG A 4 14.65 -30.33 -3.07
N GLU A 5 15.50 -31.24 -2.59
CA GLU A 5 15.53 -31.65 -1.18
C GLU A 5 15.99 -30.51 -0.28
N TRP A 6 16.94 -29.70 -0.73
CA TRP A 6 17.38 -28.50 0.01
C TRP A 6 16.29 -27.43 0.10
N ILE A 7 15.49 -27.27 -0.96
CA ILE A 7 14.33 -26.36 -0.94
C ILE A 7 13.29 -26.84 0.06
N PHE A 8 12.97 -28.14 0.10
CA PHE A 8 12.02 -28.67 1.08
C PHE A 8 12.53 -28.57 2.51
N VAL A 9 13.83 -28.78 2.76
CA VAL A 9 14.43 -28.59 4.08
C VAL A 9 14.36 -27.12 4.49
N ALA A 10 14.67 -26.18 3.60
CA ALA A 10 14.57 -24.75 3.87
C ALA A 10 13.13 -24.33 4.19
N ILE A 11 12.15 -24.79 3.40
CA ILE A 11 10.73 -24.52 3.64
C ILE A 11 10.28 -25.12 4.98
N ALA A 12 10.69 -26.35 5.30
CA ALA A 12 10.33 -26.99 6.58
C ALA A 12 10.89 -26.22 7.78
N VAL A 13 12.14 -25.77 7.72
CA VAL A 13 12.76 -24.94 8.77
C VAL A 13 12.02 -23.61 8.90
N LEU A 14 11.66 -22.97 7.79
CA LEU A 14 10.94 -21.70 7.79
C LEU A 14 9.52 -21.86 8.37
N ALA A 15 8.82 -22.94 8.00
CA ALA A 15 7.50 -23.25 8.54
C ALA A 15 7.55 -23.50 10.06
N VAL A 16 8.53 -24.26 10.55
CA VAL A 16 8.74 -24.46 11.99
C VAL A 16 9.02 -23.14 12.70
N TYR A 17 9.85 -22.27 12.11
CA TYR A 17 10.14 -20.95 12.66
C TYR A 17 8.91 -20.06 12.74
N LEU A 18 8.07 -20.04 11.70
CA LEU A 18 6.81 -19.28 11.70
C LEU A 18 5.83 -19.81 12.74
N VAL A 19 5.67 -21.14 12.85
CA VAL A 19 4.82 -21.75 13.89
C VAL A 19 5.33 -21.39 15.28
N PHE A 20 6.64 -21.45 15.52
CA PHE A 20 7.25 -21.03 16.77
C PHE A 20 7.03 -19.53 17.06
N GLN A 21 7.17 -18.68 16.05
CA GLN A 21 6.93 -17.24 16.17
C GLN A 21 5.46 -16.92 16.48
N LEU A 22 4.53 -17.67 15.89
CA LEU A 22 3.09 -17.51 16.09
C LEU A 22 2.67 -18.00 17.48
N ILE A 23 3.21 -19.14 17.94
CA ILE A 23 3.05 -19.61 19.32
C ILE A 23 3.62 -18.60 20.31
N ARG A 24 4.83 -18.09 20.06
CA ARG A 24 5.46 -17.09 20.91
C ARG A 24 4.67 -15.77 20.91
N ALA A 25 4.15 -15.32 19.78
CA ALA A 25 3.32 -14.11 19.71
C ALA A 25 2.00 -14.28 20.46
N LEU A 26 1.40 -15.48 20.42
CA LEU A 26 0.21 -15.82 21.21
C LEU A 26 0.51 -15.92 22.71
N GLN A 27 1.67 -16.46 23.10
CA GLN A 27 2.10 -16.58 24.50
C GLN A 27 2.58 -15.24 25.10
N VAL A 28 3.11 -14.33 24.27
CA VAL A 28 3.52 -12.97 24.67
C VAL A 28 2.31 -12.02 24.76
N LYS A 29 1.08 -12.52 24.60
CA LYS A 29 -0.12 -11.79 25.03
C LYS A 29 -0.33 -11.86 26.56
N ASP A 30 0.48 -12.64 27.28
CA ASP A 30 0.56 -12.64 28.75
C ASP A 30 1.98 -12.39 29.29
N PRO A 31 2.49 -11.15 29.20
CA PRO A 31 3.36 -10.61 30.22
C PRO A 31 2.69 -9.37 30.80
N GLY A 32 1.62 -9.60 31.57
CA GLY A 32 0.86 -8.55 32.24
C GLY A 32 0.11 -8.97 33.51
N ALA A 33 -0.10 -10.28 33.75
CA ALA A 33 -0.71 -10.78 34.99
C ALA A 33 0.30 -10.93 36.16
N ALA A 34 1.21 -9.96 36.30
CA ALA A 34 2.07 -9.83 37.46
C ALA A 34 2.34 -8.36 37.81
N GLN A 35 1.31 -7.52 37.80
CA GLN A 35 1.08 -6.50 38.84
C GLN A 35 -0.28 -5.83 38.68
N SER A 36 -0.88 -5.57 39.85
CA SER A 36 -2.14 -4.90 40.17
C SER A 36 -3.44 -5.66 39.92
N ASP A 37 -3.94 -6.21 41.04
CA ASP A 37 -5.32 -6.60 41.31
C ASP A 37 -6.36 -5.52 40.97
N ASP A 38 -7.59 -6.02 40.76
CA ASP A 38 -8.88 -5.42 41.14
C ASP A 38 -9.54 -4.41 40.18
N VAL A 39 -10.51 -4.87 39.38
CA VAL A 39 -11.97 -4.83 39.69
C VAL A 39 -12.75 -5.21 38.41
N ALA A 40 -13.56 -6.27 38.53
CA ALA A 40 -14.63 -6.68 37.63
C ALA A 40 -15.64 -5.52 37.41
N ASP A 41 -16.41 -5.42 36.34
CA ASP A 41 -17.57 -6.25 36.01
C ASP A 41 -18.31 -5.42 34.94
N GLU A 42 -18.47 -5.92 33.73
CA GLU A 42 -19.76 -6.40 33.21
C GLU A 42 -20.94 -5.41 33.41
N SER A 43 -21.46 -4.89 32.29
CA SER A 43 -22.83 -5.19 31.82
C SER A 43 -23.28 -4.19 30.75
N VAL A 44 -23.67 -4.77 29.63
CA VAL A 44 -24.54 -4.19 28.62
C VAL A 44 -25.97 -4.26 29.13
N ASP A 45 -26.75 -3.20 29.00
CA ASP A 45 -28.19 -3.37 28.79
C ASP A 45 -28.78 -2.24 27.95
N ALA A 46 -29.68 -2.64 27.06
CA ALA A 46 -30.42 -1.81 26.13
C ALA A 46 -31.78 -1.48 26.75
N VAL A 47 -32.22 -0.23 26.66
CA VAL A 47 -33.62 0.13 26.87
C VAL A 47 -34.06 1.07 25.76
N ASP A 48 -35.14 0.64 25.11
CA ASP A 48 -35.86 1.30 24.03
C ASP A 48 -37.19 1.86 24.60
N GLU A 49 -37.76 2.82 23.86
CA GLU A 49 -39.14 3.33 23.87
C GLU A 49 -39.58 4.41 24.90
N ASP A 50 -39.62 5.65 24.39
CA ASP A 50 -40.78 6.58 24.26
C ASP A 50 -41.80 6.75 25.40
N ASP A 51 -41.96 8.00 25.85
CA ASP A 51 -43.27 8.66 26.00
C ASP A 51 -43.10 10.19 26.09
N GLU A 52 -43.49 10.89 25.02
CA GLU A 52 -43.75 12.33 24.98
C GLU A 52 -45.25 12.57 25.24
N ASP A 53 -45.64 13.29 26.30
CA ASP A 53 -46.64 14.37 26.24
C ASP A 53 -46.77 15.11 27.58
N ASP A 54 -46.74 16.44 27.51
CA ASP A 54 -47.66 17.42 28.16
C ASP A 54 -46.97 18.76 28.44
N ALA A 55 -47.57 19.80 27.87
CA ALA A 55 -47.06 21.15 27.80
C ALA A 55 -47.65 22.10 28.87
N GLU A 56 -46.84 23.12 29.20
CA GLU A 56 -47.19 24.55 29.40
C GLU A 56 -47.29 25.11 30.86
N GLY A 57 -46.58 26.24 31.09
CA GLY A 57 -46.18 26.83 32.39
C GLY A 57 -47.18 27.80 33.06
N PRO A 58 -46.80 28.81 33.91
CA PRO A 58 -45.51 29.53 34.02
C PRO A 58 -44.95 29.89 35.45
N ALA A 59 -43.60 29.94 35.57
CA ALA A 59 -42.68 30.84 36.34
C ALA A 59 -42.95 31.30 37.81
N PRO A 60 -41.99 31.92 38.55
CA PRO A 60 -40.51 31.93 38.47
C PRO A 60 -39.83 31.60 39.84
N ALA A 61 -38.62 31.04 39.87
CA ALA A 61 -37.61 31.36 40.91
C ALA A 61 -36.33 30.54 40.75
N ALA A 62 -35.23 31.25 40.91
CA ALA A 62 -33.90 30.74 41.26
C ALA A 62 -33.25 29.82 40.23
N GLU A 63 -32.64 30.50 39.26
CA GLU A 63 -31.37 30.13 38.64
C GLU A 63 -30.37 29.66 39.72
N ALA A 64 -30.45 28.39 40.11
CA ALA A 64 -29.40 27.72 40.83
C ALA A 64 -28.33 27.37 39.80
N ALA A 65 -27.53 28.37 39.43
CA ALA A 65 -26.24 28.14 38.82
C ALA A 65 -25.47 27.20 39.75
N THR A 66 -25.44 25.92 39.39
CA THR A 66 -24.47 24.96 39.90
C THR A 66 -23.11 25.45 39.42
N VAL A 67 -22.51 26.35 40.19
CA VAL A 67 -21.11 26.72 40.04
C VAL A 67 -20.33 25.44 40.26
N ALA A 68 -19.93 24.79 39.16
CA ALA A 68 -18.98 23.69 39.18
C ALA A 68 -17.80 24.14 40.05
N PRO A 69 -17.31 23.30 40.98
CA PRO A 69 -16.19 23.66 41.82
C PRO A 69 -15.03 24.08 40.92
N ALA A 70 -14.52 25.30 41.10
CA ALA A 70 -13.37 25.77 40.36
C ALA A 70 -12.23 24.76 40.55
N PRO A 71 -11.55 24.33 39.47
CA PRO A 71 -10.47 23.37 39.58
C PRO A 71 -9.46 23.90 40.59
N THR A 72 -9.04 23.04 41.51
CA THR A 72 -7.98 23.40 42.45
C THR A 72 -6.74 23.78 41.64
N SER A 73 -5.97 24.74 42.13
CA SER A 73 -4.87 25.35 41.36
C SER A 73 -3.88 24.30 40.82
N ASP A 74 -3.64 23.23 41.58
CA ASP A 74 -2.77 22.12 41.19
C ASP A 74 -3.33 21.30 40.02
N GLU A 75 -4.63 21.01 40.01
CA GLU A 75 -5.31 20.30 38.92
C GLU A 75 -5.32 21.11 37.63
N SER A 76 -5.55 22.44 37.73
CA SER A 76 -5.49 23.34 36.58
C SER A 76 -4.08 23.42 35.95
N PHE A 77 -3.03 23.32 36.77
CA PHE A 77 -1.65 23.29 36.30
C PHE A 77 -1.31 21.95 35.64
N GLY A 78 -1.77 20.83 36.21
CA GLY A 78 -1.62 19.50 35.63
C GLY A 78 -2.25 19.41 34.23
N LEU A 79 -3.50 19.87 34.09
CA LEU A 79 -4.20 19.95 32.81
C LEU A 79 -3.47 20.83 31.79
N ALA A 80 -2.92 21.98 32.22
CA ALA A 80 -2.16 22.85 31.33
C ALA A 80 -0.87 22.19 30.81
N LEU A 81 -0.20 21.40 31.65
CA LEU A 81 1.00 20.66 31.26
C LEU A 81 0.65 19.52 30.30
N GLU A 82 -0.40 18.77 30.58
CA GLU A 82 -0.90 17.70 29.73
C GLU A 82 -1.31 18.21 28.35
N ILE A 83 -2.07 19.30 28.28
CA ILE A 83 -2.42 19.95 27.01
C ILE A 83 -1.17 20.35 26.22
N ARG A 84 -0.14 20.85 26.91
CA ARG A 84 1.13 21.21 26.25
C ARG A 84 1.88 19.98 25.73
N GLN A 85 1.86 18.88 26.48
CA GLN A 85 2.47 17.62 26.09
C GLN A 85 1.74 17.01 24.89
N LEU A 86 0.41 16.87 24.96
CA LEU A 86 -0.41 16.40 23.85
C LEU A 86 -0.23 17.23 22.59
N ARG A 87 -0.14 18.56 22.70
CA ARG A 87 0.14 19.43 21.54
C ARG A 87 1.50 19.16 20.92
N ARG A 88 2.52 18.87 21.73
CA ARG A 88 3.85 18.49 21.23
C ARG A 88 3.80 17.13 20.55
N ASP A 89 3.14 16.15 21.16
CA ASP A 89 3.06 14.80 20.62
C ASP A 89 2.28 14.78 19.30
N VAL A 90 1.18 15.53 19.21
CA VAL A 90 0.43 15.72 17.95
C VAL A 90 1.27 16.40 16.88
N ALA A 91 2.10 17.38 17.24
CA ALA A 91 2.99 18.01 16.29
C ALA A 91 4.06 17.04 15.77
N GLN A 92 4.64 16.23 16.66
CA GLN A 92 5.61 15.20 16.30
C GLN A 92 5.01 14.11 15.40
N LEU A 93 3.82 13.60 15.73
CA LEU A 93 3.15 12.59 14.91
C LEU A 93 2.79 13.11 13.51
N ARG A 94 2.46 14.40 13.38
CA ARG A 94 2.22 15.02 12.07
C ARG A 94 3.49 15.07 11.23
N GLU A 95 4.62 15.43 11.84
CA GLU A 95 5.92 15.42 11.17
C GLU A 95 6.32 14.00 10.72
N GLU A 96 6.15 13.00 11.59
CA GLU A 96 6.40 11.59 11.26
C GLU A 96 5.50 11.11 10.10
N LEU A 97 4.22 11.48 10.10
CA LEU A 97 3.31 11.17 9.00
C LEU A 97 3.71 11.85 7.68
N ASP A 98 4.16 13.09 7.73
CA ASP A 98 4.60 13.81 6.53
C ASP A 98 5.87 13.19 5.95
N LEU A 99 6.81 12.75 6.80
CA LEU A 99 7.98 11.98 6.38
C LEU A 99 7.59 10.64 5.74
N GLN A 100 6.70 9.88 6.37
CA GLN A 100 6.23 8.61 5.82
C GLN A 100 5.52 8.79 4.48
N ARG A 101 4.70 9.85 4.34
CA ARG A 101 4.05 10.18 3.06
C ARG A 101 5.06 10.50 1.97
N ALA A 102 6.13 11.23 2.30
CA ALA A 102 7.21 11.53 1.37
C ALA A 102 7.95 10.25 0.95
N ASP A 103 8.23 9.35 1.87
CA ASP A 103 8.89 8.08 1.56
C ASP A 103 8.01 7.17 0.70
N ILE A 104 6.71 7.08 0.98
CA ILE A 104 5.75 6.36 0.14
C ILE A 104 5.70 6.96 -1.27
N ALA A 105 5.72 8.29 -1.39
CA ALA A 105 5.73 8.95 -2.69
C ALA A 105 6.98 8.58 -3.50
N ARG A 106 8.17 8.62 -2.87
CA ARG A 106 9.43 8.18 -3.49
C ARG A 106 9.41 6.70 -3.88
N LEU A 107 8.91 5.83 -3.02
CA LEU A 107 8.80 4.40 -3.32
C LEU A 107 7.86 4.15 -4.51
N ARG A 108 6.75 4.88 -4.59
CA ARG A 108 5.83 4.79 -5.74
C ARG A 108 6.49 5.26 -7.04
N GLU A 109 7.25 6.35 -6.99
CA GLU A 109 8.01 6.85 -8.14
C GLU A 109 9.03 5.82 -8.63
N THR A 110 9.87 5.29 -7.73
CA THR A 110 10.85 4.26 -8.09
C THR A 110 10.19 2.98 -8.63
N ALA A 111 9.05 2.57 -8.07
CA ALA A 111 8.30 1.42 -8.58
C ALA A 111 7.74 1.67 -9.98
N ALA A 112 7.25 2.89 -10.25
CA ALA A 112 6.76 3.28 -11.58
C ALA A 112 7.90 3.30 -12.61
N GLU A 113 9.07 3.84 -12.25
CA GLU A 113 10.27 3.80 -13.09
C GLU A 113 10.69 2.37 -13.40
N GLN A 114 10.75 1.49 -12.39
CA GLN A 114 11.09 0.08 -12.58
C GLN A 114 10.07 -0.64 -13.46
N ALA A 115 8.77 -0.39 -13.28
CA ALA A 115 7.74 -0.96 -14.15
C ALA A 115 7.95 -0.54 -15.60
N SER A 116 8.20 0.76 -15.84
CA SER A 116 8.47 1.27 -17.19
C SER A 116 9.74 0.66 -17.81
N ALA A 117 10.80 0.48 -17.04
CA ALA A 117 12.04 -0.15 -17.49
C ALA A 117 11.83 -1.63 -17.82
N LEU A 118 11.03 -2.35 -17.02
CA LEU A 118 10.66 -3.74 -17.31
C LEU A 118 9.80 -3.85 -18.56
N ASP A 119 8.87 -2.93 -18.77
CA ASP A 119 8.03 -2.94 -19.97
C ASP A 119 8.85 -2.61 -21.23
N ALA A 120 9.80 -1.70 -21.14
CA ALA A 120 10.77 -1.45 -22.21
C ALA A 120 11.65 -2.68 -22.49
N ALA A 121 12.16 -3.34 -21.44
CA ALA A 121 12.94 -4.57 -21.58
C ALA A 121 12.11 -5.72 -22.17
N ARG A 122 10.85 -5.86 -21.79
CA ARG A 122 9.91 -6.82 -22.37
C ARG A 122 9.58 -6.51 -23.81
N ALA A 123 9.41 -5.24 -24.19
CA ALA A 123 9.21 -4.83 -25.57
C ALA A 123 10.44 -5.22 -26.41
N ALA A 124 11.64 -4.96 -25.90
CA ALA A 124 12.89 -5.39 -26.54
C ALA A 124 13.02 -6.92 -26.62
N GLN A 125 12.53 -7.68 -25.63
CA GLN A 125 12.57 -9.14 -25.63
C GLN A 125 11.49 -9.78 -26.52
N ARG A 126 10.31 -9.16 -26.65
CA ARG A 126 9.21 -9.65 -27.49
C ARG A 126 9.54 -9.60 -28.97
N VAL A 127 10.44 -8.70 -29.38
CA VAL A 127 11.01 -8.72 -30.72
C VAL A 127 12.27 -9.58 -30.67
N SER A 128 12.16 -10.84 -31.09
CA SER A 128 13.35 -11.69 -31.29
C SER A 128 14.40 -10.91 -32.11
N PRO A 129 15.69 -10.98 -31.78
CA PRO A 129 16.74 -10.23 -32.48
C PRO A 129 16.77 -10.51 -34.00
N ILE A 130 16.28 -11.67 -34.44
CA ILE A 130 16.13 -12.01 -35.86
C ILE A 130 15.04 -11.16 -36.52
N TYR A 131 13.91 -10.96 -35.84
CA TYR A 131 12.79 -10.17 -36.34
C TYR A 131 13.08 -8.66 -36.30
N SER A 132 13.85 -8.16 -35.32
CA SER A 132 14.26 -6.76 -35.31
C SER A 132 15.21 -6.44 -36.47
N GLU A 133 16.11 -7.36 -36.81
CA GLU A 133 16.97 -7.24 -37.98
C GLU A 133 16.16 -7.27 -39.29
N ALA A 134 15.21 -8.22 -39.42
CA ALA A 134 14.32 -8.30 -40.57
C ALA A 134 13.50 -7.01 -40.77
N LEU A 135 12.97 -6.45 -39.68
CA LEU A 135 12.16 -5.22 -39.70
C LEU A 135 13.02 -3.99 -40.05
N ALA A 136 14.27 -3.91 -39.57
CA ALA A 136 15.21 -2.87 -39.97
C ALA A 136 15.63 -2.96 -41.44
N LEU A 137 15.70 -4.17 -42.03
CA LEU A 137 15.92 -4.35 -43.47
C LEU A 137 14.69 -3.96 -44.29
N ALA A 138 13.49 -4.27 -43.81
CA ALA A 138 12.23 -3.87 -44.44
C ALA A 138 12.06 -2.34 -44.46
N GLN A 139 12.35 -1.64 -43.35
CA GLN A 139 12.36 -0.17 -43.28
C GLN A 139 13.36 0.49 -44.24
N ARG A 140 14.44 -0.22 -44.61
CA ARG A 140 15.39 0.24 -45.64
C ARG A 140 14.91 -0.04 -47.08
N GLY A 141 13.70 -0.58 -47.24
CA GLY A 141 13.10 -0.88 -48.54
C GLY A 141 13.65 -2.13 -49.21
N MET A 142 14.23 -3.08 -48.46
CA MET A 142 14.67 -4.36 -49.03
C MET A 142 13.47 -5.24 -49.44
N ALA A 143 13.63 -6.02 -50.51
CA ALA A 143 12.62 -6.97 -50.96
C ALA A 143 12.48 -8.16 -49.99
N ALA A 144 11.26 -8.70 -49.87
CA ALA A 144 10.93 -9.78 -48.94
C ALA A 144 11.79 -11.03 -49.15
N GLU A 145 12.13 -11.37 -50.39
CA GLU A 145 12.98 -12.52 -50.72
C GLU A 145 14.39 -12.36 -50.14
N VAL A 146 14.96 -11.16 -50.22
CA VAL A 146 16.30 -10.85 -49.71
C VAL A 146 16.32 -10.86 -48.18
N ILE A 147 15.22 -10.45 -47.55
CA ILE A 147 15.07 -10.49 -46.09
C ILE A 147 14.94 -11.93 -45.60
N ALA A 148 14.15 -12.76 -46.29
CA ALA A 148 13.96 -14.18 -45.97
C ALA A 148 15.31 -14.94 -45.98
N GLU A 149 16.12 -14.71 -47.02
CA GLU A 149 17.45 -15.33 -47.13
C GLU A 149 18.42 -14.87 -46.05
N ARG A 150 18.51 -13.56 -45.77
CA ARG A 150 19.47 -13.01 -44.79
C ARG A 150 19.11 -13.35 -43.35
N CYS A 151 17.83 -13.29 -43.00
CA CYS A 151 17.36 -13.52 -41.64
C CYS A 151 16.98 -14.99 -41.38
N SER A 152 17.10 -15.87 -42.39
CA SER A 152 16.74 -17.29 -42.31
C SER A 152 15.28 -17.51 -41.84
N ILE A 153 14.37 -16.71 -42.38
CA ILE A 153 12.92 -16.79 -42.12
C ILE A 153 12.18 -17.15 -43.43
N SER A 154 10.91 -17.53 -43.34
CA SER A 154 10.13 -17.83 -44.54
C SER A 154 9.78 -16.57 -45.35
N VAL A 155 9.56 -16.71 -46.65
CA VAL A 155 9.15 -15.59 -47.53
C VAL A 155 7.83 -14.97 -47.05
N ALA A 156 6.88 -15.79 -46.60
CA ALA A 156 5.61 -15.32 -46.05
C ALA A 156 5.80 -14.50 -44.75
N GLU A 157 6.73 -14.87 -43.88
CA GLU A 157 7.08 -14.07 -42.70
C GLU A 157 7.76 -12.75 -43.11
N ALA A 158 8.61 -12.76 -44.14
CA ALA A 158 9.26 -11.56 -44.64
C ALA A 158 8.28 -10.56 -45.28
N GLU A 159 7.27 -11.05 -46.01
CA GLU A 159 6.17 -10.22 -46.55
C GLU A 159 5.34 -9.58 -45.43
N LEU A 160 5.06 -10.33 -44.36
CA LEU A 160 4.37 -9.79 -43.17
C LEU A 160 5.19 -8.70 -42.48
N VAL A 161 6.51 -8.88 -42.36
CA VAL A 161 7.41 -7.86 -41.79
C VAL A 161 7.45 -6.61 -42.68
N GLN A 162 7.38 -6.77 -44.01
CA GLN A 162 7.34 -5.66 -44.95
C GLN A 162 6.05 -4.85 -44.84
N SER A 163 4.89 -5.50 -44.75
CA SER A 163 3.61 -4.80 -44.57
C SER A 163 3.56 -4.04 -43.24
N LEU A 164 4.06 -4.65 -42.16
CA LEU A 164 4.16 -4.02 -40.85
C LEU A 164 5.09 -2.80 -40.86
N ALA A 165 6.21 -2.87 -41.57
CA ALA A 165 7.14 -1.74 -41.71
C ALA A 165 6.46 -0.56 -42.44
N THR A 166 5.72 -0.83 -43.52
CA THR A 166 4.99 0.22 -44.26
C THR A 166 3.88 0.88 -43.43
N GLU A 167 3.17 0.12 -42.60
CA GLU A 167 2.13 0.66 -41.69
C GLU A 167 2.75 1.52 -40.56
N THR A 168 3.94 1.14 -40.09
CA THR A 168 4.67 1.91 -39.07
C THR A 168 5.20 3.24 -39.63
N ASP A 169 5.68 3.26 -40.87
CA ASP A 169 6.13 4.50 -41.54
C ASP A 169 4.96 5.46 -41.78
N ASP A 170 3.77 4.97 -42.17
CA ASP A 170 2.58 5.80 -42.39
C ASP A 170 1.98 6.36 -41.08
N SER A 171 2.00 5.55 -40.00
CA SER A 171 1.58 6.00 -38.67
C SER A 171 2.56 6.98 -38.01
N GLY A 172 3.83 7.02 -38.44
CA GLY A 172 4.80 8.03 -38.03
C GLY A 172 4.62 9.40 -38.68
N VAL A 173 3.98 9.45 -39.87
CA VAL A 173 3.74 10.70 -40.63
C VAL A 173 2.52 11.48 -40.11
N THR A 174 1.65 10.85 -39.34
CA THR A 174 0.39 11.45 -38.84
C THR A 174 0.47 12.01 -37.42
N LYS A 175 1.68 12.19 -36.85
CA LYS A 175 1.89 12.74 -35.51
C LYS A 175 2.60 14.08 -35.49
#